data_AF-A0A1Q3Z080-F1
#
_entry.id   AF-A0A1Q3Z080-F1
#
_cell.length_a   1.000
_cell.length_b   1.000
_cell.length_c   1.000
_cell.angle_alpha   90.00
_cell.angle_beta   90.00
_cell.angle_gamma   90.00
#
_symmetry.space_group_name_H-M   'P 1'
#
loop_
_entity.id
_entity.type
_entity.pdbx_description
1 polymer ?
#
loop_
_entity_poly.entity_id
_entity_poly.type
_entity_poly.pdbx_seq_one_letter_code
_entity_poly.pdbx_strand_id
1 'polypeptide(L)'
;MIRSLNIVLVCTAICTLVAVYALKYSVEDVVAEKLGLQRQIERQQADLSLLKADWAYLNQPANVAPIVNRHIAELNLQTLSQDQFGGLDILPMRLKAPDTQALDSLFESLNSGVDPIQQIISESN
;
A
#
# COMPACT_ATOMS: atom_id res chain seq x y z
N MET A 1 24.69 -24.73 51.36
CA MET A 1 24.42 -24.99 49.94
C MET A 1 22.95 -24.78 49.57
N ILE A 2 21.97 -25.39 50.27
CA ILE A 2 20.53 -25.17 50.01
C ILE A 2 20.06 -23.73 50.30
N ARG A 3 20.56 -23.10 51.36
CA ARG A 3 20.21 -21.70 51.70
C ARG A 3 20.64 -20.70 50.62
N SER A 4 21.86 -20.84 50.10
CA SER A 4 22.36 -20.00 49.01
C SER A 4 21.60 -20.23 47.70
N LEU A 5 21.22 -21.48 47.40
CA LEU A 5 20.39 -21.81 46.24
C LEU A 5 19.01 -21.15 46.33
N ASN A 6 18.34 -21.24 47.49
CA ASN A 6 17.03 -20.59 47.70
C ASN A 6 17.11 -19.08 47.55
N ILE A 7 18.17 -18.43 48.05
CA ILE A 7 18.37 -16.98 47.89
C ILE A 7 18.51 -16.62 46.40
N VAL A 8 19.33 -17.36 45.64
CA VAL A 8 19.48 -17.14 44.20
C VAL A 8 18.14 -17.30 43.49
N LEU A 9 17.36 -18.34 43.84
CA LEU A 9 16.08 -18.64 43.21
C LEU A 9 15.01 -17.57 43.50
N VAL A 10 14.99 -17.02 44.73
CA VAL A 10 14.13 -15.88 45.06
C VAL A 10 14.59 -14.62 44.34
N CYS A 11 15.89 -14.36 44.27
CA CYS A 11 16.43 -13.22 43.53
C CYS A 11 16.07 -13.29 42.04
N THR A 12 16.24 -14.45 41.39
CA THR A 12 15.85 -14.61 39.98
C THR A 12 14.36 -14.44 39.79
N ALA A 13 13.51 -14.99 40.68
CA ALA A 13 12.06 -14.81 40.62
C ALA A 13 11.66 -13.33 40.71
N ILE A 14 12.27 -12.56 41.61
CA ILE A 14 12.03 -11.11 41.73
C ILE A 14 12.50 -10.38 40.47
N CYS A 15 13.68 -10.70 39.95
CA CYS A 15 14.19 -10.10 38.71
C CYS A 15 13.24 -10.36 37.53
N THR A 16 12.74 -11.59 37.38
CA THR A 16 11.77 -11.93 36.33
C THR A 16 10.48 -11.15 36.51
N LEU A 17 9.96 -11.03 37.74
CA LEU A 17 8.73 -10.28 38.01
C LEU A 17 8.89 -8.79 37.65
N VAL A 18 10.02 -8.18 38.02
CA VAL A 18 10.33 -6.79 37.66
C VAL A 18 10.45 -6.63 36.14
N ALA A 19 11.15 -7.55 35.47
CA ALA A 19 11.34 -7.50 34.01
C ALA A 19 10.00 -7.60 33.26
N VAL A 20 9.10 -8.50 33.67
CA VAL A 20 7.77 -8.65 33.07
C VAL A 20 6.94 -7.39 33.24
N TYR A 21 6.98 -6.77 34.42
CA TYR A 21 6.22 -5.55 34.68
C TYR A 21 6.76 -4.35 33.90
N ALA A 22 8.08 -4.21 33.82
CA ALA A 22 8.73 -3.19 33.00
C ALA A 22 8.38 -3.36 31.51
N LEU A 23 8.38 -4.60 31.01
CA LEU A 23 7.97 -4.90 29.64
C LEU A 23 6.50 -4.56 29.40
N LYS A 24 5.60 -4.93 30.31
CA LYS A 24 4.18 -4.61 30.22
C LYS A 24 3.95 -3.10 30.05
N TYR A 25 4.60 -2.30 30.88
CA TYR A 25 4.46 -0.85 30.83
C TYR A 25 5.01 -0.25 29.52
N SER A 26 6.17 -0.74 29.08
CA SER A 26 6.77 -0.35 27.79
C SER A 26 5.86 -0.66 26.60
N VAL A 27 5.17 -1.82 26.62
CA VAL A 27 4.21 -2.18 25.58
C VAL A 27 2.97 -1.27 25.61
N GLU A 28 2.46 -0.94 26.80
CA GLU A 28 1.29 -0.05 26.94
C GLU A 28 1.56 1.36 26.40
N ASP A 29 2.75 1.92 26.65
CA ASP A 29 3.15 3.25 26.12
C ASP A 29 3.21 3.25 24.59
N VAL A 30 3.83 2.24 23.98
CA VAL A 30 3.93 2.12 22.51
C VAL A 30 2.55 1.92 21.87
N VAL A 31 1.65 1.17 22.52
CA VAL A 31 0.27 1.01 22.05
C VAL A 31 -0.49 2.33 22.10
N ALA A 32 -0.32 3.12 23.16
CA ALA A 32 -0.95 4.43 23.28
C ALA A 32 -0.48 5.40 22.19
N GLU A 33 0.83 5.44 21.92
CA GLU A 33 1.42 6.24 20.85
C GLU A 33 0.88 5.82 19.48
N LYS A 34 0.88 4.52 19.18
CA LYS A 34 0.34 3.98 17.93
C LYS A 34 -1.12 4.39 17.73
N LEU A 35 -1.95 4.28 18.77
CA LEU A 35 -3.36 4.69 18.71
C LEU A 35 -3.51 6.21 18.50
N GLY A 36 -2.62 7.02 19.07
CA GLY A 36 -2.57 8.46 18.82
C GLY A 36 -2.28 8.78 17.36
N LEU A 37 -1.23 8.17 16.80
CA LEU A 37 -0.83 8.32 15.39
C LEU A 37 -1.92 7.84 14.44
N GLN A 38 -2.53 6.67 14.70
CA GLN A 38 -3.62 6.13 13.89
C GLN A 38 -4.80 7.13 13.79
N ARG A 39 -5.21 7.72 14.91
CA ARG A 39 -6.26 8.75 14.93
C ARG A 39 -5.85 10.03 14.21
N GLN A 40 -4.57 10.36 14.18
CA GLN A 40 -4.07 11.51 13.41
C GLN A 40 -4.14 11.22 11.90
N ILE A 41 -3.71 10.03 11.48
CA ILE A 41 -3.78 9.58 10.08
C ILE A 41 -5.23 9.56 9.60
N GLU A 42 -6.16 9.01 10.39
CA GLU A 42 -7.58 8.96 10.03
C GLU A 42 -8.18 10.35 9.81
N ARG A 43 -7.83 11.32 10.67
CA ARG A 43 -8.25 12.72 10.50
C ARG A 43 -7.68 13.35 9.24
N GLN A 44 -6.37 13.18 9.01
CA GLN A 44 -5.72 13.70 7.80
C GLN A 44 -6.26 13.07 6.52
N GLN A 45 -6.61 11.78 6.56
CA GLN A 45 -7.20 11.08 5.43
C GLN A 45 -8.61 11.61 5.11
N ALA A 46 -9.40 11.97 6.12
CA ALA A 46 -10.69 12.62 5.93
C ALA A 46 -10.52 13.99 5.25
N ASP A 47 -9.56 14.80 5.72
CA ASP A 47 -9.25 16.11 5.12
C ASP A 47 -8.77 15.97 3.67
N LEU A 48 -7.89 14.99 3.40
CA LEU A 48 -7.44 14.68 2.05
C LEU A 48 -8.58 14.21 1.14
N SER A 49 -9.55 13.46 1.68
CA SER A 49 -10.71 13.03 0.90
C SER A 49 -11.54 14.23 0.43
N LEU A 50 -11.74 15.21 1.31
CA LEU A 50 -12.42 16.46 0.95
C LEU A 50 -11.65 17.22 -0.12
N LEU A 51 -10.34 17.42 0.07
CA LEU A 51 -9.51 18.15 -0.88
C LEU A 51 -9.44 17.46 -2.25
N LYS A 52 -9.42 16.12 -2.27
CA LYS A 52 -9.49 15.35 -3.52
C LYS A 52 -10.83 15.53 -4.23
N ALA A 53 -11.94 15.63 -3.49
CA ALA A 53 -13.24 15.91 -4.06
C ALA A 53 -13.29 17.31 -4.71
N ASP A 54 -12.74 18.32 -4.02
CA ASP A 54 -12.64 19.68 -4.55
C ASP A 54 -11.74 19.73 -5.79
N TRP A 55 -10.60 19.05 -5.74
CA TRP A 55 -9.70 18.93 -6.88
C TRP A 55 -10.38 18.25 -8.07
N ALA A 56 -11.11 17.15 -7.82
CA ALA A 56 -11.86 16.45 -8.86
C ALA A 56 -12.94 17.36 -9.45
N TYR A 57 -13.62 18.17 -8.64
CA TYR A 57 -14.60 19.15 -9.09
C TYR A 57 -13.98 20.25 -9.96
N LEU A 58 -12.84 20.82 -9.55
CA LEU A 58 -12.20 21.90 -10.28
C LEU A 58 -11.57 21.41 -11.61
N ASN A 59 -11.05 20.18 -11.65
CA ASN A 59 -10.46 19.58 -12.84
C ASN A 59 -11.47 18.93 -13.79
N GLN A 60 -12.78 19.05 -13.54
CA GLN A 60 -13.76 18.53 -14.48
C GLN A 60 -13.57 19.17 -15.87
N PRO A 61 -13.63 18.40 -16.97
CA PRO A 61 -13.45 18.93 -18.32
C PRO A 61 -14.40 20.08 -18.65
N ALA A 62 -15.62 20.07 -18.08
CA ALA A 62 -16.59 21.15 -18.26
C ALA A 62 -16.10 22.51 -17.75
N ASN A 63 -15.27 22.53 -16.70
CA ASN A 63 -14.71 23.75 -16.11
C ASN A 63 -13.42 24.18 -16.81
N VAL A 64 -12.59 23.20 -17.21
CA VAL A 64 -11.27 23.45 -17.81
C VAL A 64 -11.37 23.77 -19.31
N ALA A 65 -12.25 23.09 -20.06
CA ALA A 65 -12.44 23.30 -21.49
C ALA A 65 -12.71 24.75 -21.92
N PRO A 66 -13.61 25.53 -21.28
CA PRO A 66 -13.84 26.91 -21.68
C PRO A 66 -12.61 27.82 -21.46
N ILE A 67 -11.84 27.57 -20.39
CA ILE A 67 -10.59 28.31 -20.10
C ILE A 67 -9.54 27.99 -21.17
N VAL A 68 -9.36 26.69 -21.45
CA VAL A 68 -8.44 26.22 -22.50
C VAL A 68 -8.84 26.82 -23.84
N ASN A 69 -10.11 26.74 -24.24
CA ASN A 69 -10.63 27.28 -25.49
C ASN A 69 -10.35 28.78 -25.65
N ARG A 70 -10.46 29.56 -24.57
CA ARG A 70 -10.16 31.00 -24.61
C ARG A 70 -8.69 31.30 -24.87
N HIS A 71 -7.79 30.45 -24.40
CA HIS A 71 -6.34 30.66 -24.45
C HIS A 71 -5.62 29.70 -25.41
N ILE A 72 -6.32 29.02 -26.33
CA ILE A 72 -5.72 28.07 -27.30
C ILE A 72 -4.53 28.69 -28.05
N ALA A 73 -4.65 29.95 -28.48
CA ALA A 73 -3.62 30.65 -29.23
C ALA A 73 -2.37 30.96 -28.39
N GLU A 74 -2.54 31.24 -27.09
CA GLU A 74 -1.44 31.53 -26.16
C GLU A 74 -0.76 30.24 -25.68
N LEU A 75 -1.53 29.18 -25.44
CA LEU A 75 -1.00 27.87 -25.05
C LEU A 75 -0.43 27.07 -26.24
N ASN A 76 -0.56 27.58 -27.47
CA ASN A 76 -0.14 26.93 -28.70
C ASN A 76 -0.68 25.49 -28.81
N LEU A 77 -1.93 25.30 -28.38
CA LEU A 77 -2.59 24.00 -28.37
C LEU A 77 -3.16 23.71 -29.76
N GLN A 78 -2.90 22.51 -30.27
CA GLN A 78 -3.46 22.02 -31.52
C GLN A 78 -4.45 20.91 -31.21
N THR A 79 -5.58 20.88 -31.92
CA THR A 79 -6.47 19.73 -31.87
C THR A 79 -5.73 18.54 -32.46
N LEU A 80 -5.67 17.43 -31.73
CA LEU A 80 -4.99 16.21 -32.19
C LEU A 80 -5.72 15.69 -33.43
N SER A 81 -5.04 15.68 -34.58
CA SER A 81 -5.59 15.08 -35.80
C SER A 81 -5.66 13.56 -35.66
N GLN A 82 -6.64 12.93 -36.33
CA GLN A 82 -6.79 11.48 -36.34
C GLN A 82 -5.50 10.76 -36.81
N ASP A 83 -4.73 11.39 -37.69
CA ASP A 83 -3.47 10.86 -38.23
C ASP A 83 -2.33 10.80 -37.19
N GLN A 84 -2.47 11.49 -36.05
CA GLN A 84 -1.48 11.45 -34.96
C GLN A 84 -1.72 10.29 -33.98
N PHE A 85 -2.88 9.63 -34.08
CA PHE A 85 -3.05 8.35 -33.40
C PHE A 85 -2.26 7.30 -34.18
N GLY A 86 -1.31 6.67 -33.51
CA GLY A 86 -0.58 5.56 -34.09
C GLY A 86 -1.53 4.43 -34.51
N GLY A 87 -1.38 3.96 -35.74
CA GLY A 87 -2.14 2.82 -36.24
C GLY A 87 -1.72 1.52 -35.53
N LEU A 88 -2.52 0.45 -35.70
CA LEU A 88 -2.14 -0.86 -35.15
C LEU A 88 -0.83 -1.41 -35.74
N ASP A 89 -0.37 -0.87 -36.86
CA ASP A 89 0.87 -1.20 -37.55
C ASP A 89 2.13 -0.72 -36.82
N ILE A 90 2.04 0.34 -36.01
CA ILE A 90 3.17 0.80 -35.17
C ILE A 90 3.27 0.04 -33.84
N LEU A 91 2.28 -0.77 -33.49
CA LEU A 91 2.36 -1.62 -32.30
C LEU A 91 3.40 -2.71 -32.57
N PRO A 92 4.48 -2.79 -31.78
CA PRO A 92 5.46 -3.84 -31.98
C PRO A 92 4.78 -5.20 -31.86
N MET A 93 5.08 -6.10 -32.80
CA MET A 93 4.63 -7.49 -32.69
C MET A 93 5.09 -8.03 -31.33
N ARG A 94 4.16 -8.67 -30.62
CA ARG A 94 4.37 -9.12 -29.25
C ARG A 94 5.66 -9.94 -29.14
N LEU A 95 6.64 -9.42 -28.40
CA LEU A 95 8.02 -9.93 -28.32
C LEU A 95 8.15 -11.34 -27.72
N LYS A 96 7.15 -11.79 -26.95
CA LYS A 96 7.12 -13.11 -26.32
C LYS A 96 5.71 -13.70 -26.45
N ALA A 97 5.60 -14.88 -27.05
CA ALA A 97 4.38 -15.67 -27.04
C ALA A 97 3.91 -15.86 -25.57
N PRO A 98 2.60 -15.95 -25.31
CA PRO A 98 2.13 -16.24 -23.96
C PRO A 98 2.74 -17.57 -23.53
N ASP A 99 3.33 -17.58 -22.35
CA ASP A 99 3.76 -18.82 -21.72
C ASP A 99 2.51 -19.58 -21.30
N THR A 100 2.00 -20.39 -22.23
CA THR A 100 0.76 -21.16 -22.03
C THR A 100 0.90 -22.14 -20.88
N GLN A 101 2.10 -22.67 -20.65
CA GLN A 101 2.37 -23.57 -19.52
C GLN A 101 2.25 -22.86 -18.17
N ALA A 102 2.77 -21.62 -18.08
CA ALA A 102 2.61 -20.80 -16.88
C ALA A 102 1.15 -20.36 -16.67
N LEU A 103 0.39 -20.16 -17.74
CA LEU A 103 -1.05 -19.86 -17.64
C LEU A 103 -1.84 -21.09 -17.20
N ASP A 104 -1.55 -22.26 -17.74
CA ASP A 104 -2.21 -23.52 -17.39
C ASP A 104 -1.98 -23.87 -15.90
N SER A 105 -0.76 -23.69 -15.39
CA SER A 105 -0.46 -23.91 -13.96
C SER A 105 -1.14 -22.87 -13.05
N LEU A 106 -1.23 -21.61 -13.48
CA LEU A 106 -2.02 -20.59 -12.78
C LEU A 106 -3.51 -20.98 -12.73
N PHE A 107 -4.09 -21.45 -13.83
CA PHE A 107 -5.50 -21.86 -13.83
C PHE A 107 -5.76 -23.11 -12.99
N GLU A 108 -4.83 -24.06 -12.97
CA GLU A 108 -4.93 -25.27 -12.15
C GLU A 108 -4.81 -24.97 -10.65
N SER A 109 -3.89 -24.08 -10.25
CA SER A 109 -3.78 -23.62 -8.85
C SER A 109 -5.05 -22.89 -8.38
N LEU A 110 -5.60 -21.99 -9.20
CA LEU A 110 -6.85 -21.30 -8.89
C LEU A 110 -8.05 -22.25 -8.79
N ASN A 111 -8.13 -23.26 -9.66
CA ASN A 111 -9.21 -24.26 -9.62
C ASN A 111 -9.11 -25.22 -8.43
N SER A 112 -7.90 -25.44 -7.89
CA SER A 112 -7.68 -26.19 -6.66
C SER A 112 -7.88 -25.34 -5.39
N GLY A 113 -8.26 -24.07 -5.52
CA GLY A 113 -8.55 -23.17 -4.41
C GLY A 113 -7.31 -22.65 -3.69
N VAL A 114 -6.13 -22.79 -4.31
CA VAL A 114 -4.86 -22.27 -3.79
C VAL A 114 -4.62 -20.90 -4.44
N ASP A 115 -4.43 -19.86 -3.63
CA ASP A 115 -4.04 -18.53 -4.13
C ASP A 115 -2.54 -18.53 -4.46
N PRO A 116 -2.15 -18.44 -5.76
CA PRO A 116 -0.74 -18.48 -6.16
C PRO A 116 0.07 -17.28 -5.64
N ILE A 117 -0.57 -16.14 -5.33
CA ILE A 117 0.13 -14.95 -4.79
C ILE A 117 0.57 -15.19 -3.34
N GLN A 118 -0.25 -15.87 -2.55
CA GLN A 118 0.07 -16.21 -1.17
C GLN A 118 1.34 -17.09 -1.10
N GLN A 119 1.49 -18.00 -2.06
CA GLN A 119 2.62 -18.93 -2.12
C GLN A 119 3.95 -18.22 -2.44
N ILE A 120 3.94 -17.28 -3.39
CA ILE A 120 5.11 -16.46 -3.74
C ILE A 120 5.57 -15.59 -2.57
N ILE A 121 4.62 -15.03 -1.79
CA ILE A 121 4.94 -14.21 -0.62
C ILE A 121 5.58 -15.06 0.50
N SER A 122 5.17 -16.32 0.66
CA SER A 122 5.73 -17.22 1.66
C SER A 122 7.12 -17.76 1.33
N GLU A 123 7.48 -17.88 0.05
CA GLU A 123 8.81 -18.35 -0.39
C GLU A 123 9.87 -17.24 -0.39
N SER A 124 9.46 -15.97 -0.35
CA SER A 124 10.37 -14.81 -0.38
C SER A 124 10.90 -14.39 1.00
N ASN A 125 10.58 -15.13 2.07
CA ASN A 125 10.94 -14.83 3.46
C ASN A 125 11.68 -16.02 4.09
#